data_AF-A0A401I471-F1
#
_entry.id   AF-A0A401I471-F1
#
_cell.length_a   1.000
_cell.length_b   1.000
_cell.length_c   1.000
_cell.angle_alpha   90.00
_cell.angle_beta   90.00
_cell.angle_gamma   90.00
#
_symmetry.space_group_name_H-M   'P 1'
#
loop_
_entity.id
_entity.type
_entity.pdbx_description
1 polymer ?
#
loop_
_entity_poly.entity_id
_entity_poly.type
_entity_poly.pdbx_seq_one_letter_code
_entity_poly.pdbx_strand_id
1 'polypeptide(L)'
;MILEMKTSNSFSTFGGIALIVSGVLFLAQSLFLLPVPGPPLADSDLLSWLQDWKLHFAMADELLFFATLGVIPSIIVLYRLAKTAQAQTLLACGIMAIILPVNMVIVVILGRLAYPVYGIELDAESYRLLLSLYYGGVHTVALLWSAAVILICFVIRKSPLGKTVAYFGFAAGILQLVGAYPWLFNNVTIFVAQLMLCVWFVMLGIRMIGRRLE
;
A
#
# COMPACT_ATOMS: atom_id res chain seq x y z
N MET A 1 -13.90 -0.57 33.83
CA MET A 1 -14.54 -1.72 33.14
C MET A 1 -15.48 -1.35 31.98
N ILE A 2 -16.69 -0.78 32.17
CA ILE A 2 -17.62 -0.49 31.04
C ILE A 2 -17.05 0.56 30.06
N LEU A 3 -16.41 1.62 30.58
CA LEU A 3 -15.74 2.64 29.76
C LEU A 3 -14.55 2.08 28.96
N GLU A 4 -13.72 1.23 29.56
CA GLU A 4 -12.61 0.54 28.87
C GLU A 4 -13.10 -0.49 27.83
N MET A 5 -14.24 -1.13 28.09
CA MET A 5 -14.86 -2.05 27.12
C MET A 5 -15.32 -1.32 25.86
N LYS A 6 -15.87 -0.10 25.99
CA LYS A 6 -16.33 0.70 24.85
C LYS A 6 -15.17 1.24 24.01
N THR A 7 -14.07 1.65 24.65
CA THR A 7 -12.89 2.19 23.95
C THR A 7 -12.12 1.13 23.17
N SER A 8 -11.99 -0.09 23.70
CA SER A 8 -11.33 -1.23 23.01
C SER A 8 -12.04 -1.60 21.70
N ASN A 9 -13.38 -1.74 21.74
CA ASN A 9 -14.17 -2.06 20.54
C ASN A 9 -14.20 -0.90 19.52
N SER A 10 -14.23 0.34 20.00
CA SER A 10 -14.18 1.53 19.14
C SER A 10 -12.85 1.62 18.39
N PHE A 11 -11.73 1.30 19.04
CA PHE A 11 -10.42 1.35 18.40
C PHE A 11 -10.23 0.24 17.36
N SER A 12 -10.70 -0.98 17.67
CA SER A 12 -10.72 -2.10 16.71
C SER A 12 -11.54 -1.78 15.46
N THR A 13 -12.70 -1.14 15.67
CA THR A 13 -13.57 -0.67 14.58
C THR A 13 -12.87 0.40 13.74
N PHE A 14 -12.22 1.38 14.37
CA PHE A 14 -11.46 2.40 13.66
C PHE A 14 -10.34 1.80 12.81
N GLY A 15 -9.52 0.90 13.36
CA GLY A 15 -8.47 0.22 12.59
C GLY A 15 -9.01 -0.63 11.45
N GLY A 16 -10.14 -1.31 11.63
CA GLY A 16 -10.79 -2.05 10.54
C GLY A 16 -11.30 -1.15 9.41
N ILE A 17 -11.97 -0.04 9.75
CA ILE A 17 -12.43 0.96 8.76
C ILE A 17 -11.26 1.61 8.04
N ALA A 18 -10.22 2.00 8.78
CA ALA A 18 -9.02 2.60 8.22
C ALA A 18 -8.36 1.66 7.20
N LEU A 19 -8.30 0.35 7.49
CA LEU A 19 -7.75 -0.64 6.55
C LEU A 19 -8.58 -0.73 5.26
N ILE A 20 -9.92 -0.75 5.38
CA ILE A 20 -10.84 -0.76 4.23
C ILE A 20 -10.58 0.46 3.35
N VAL A 21 -10.57 1.65 3.95
CA VAL A 21 -10.36 2.91 3.24
C VAL A 21 -8.98 2.93 2.58
N SER A 22 -7.92 2.54 3.29
CA SER A 22 -6.58 2.42 2.71
C SER A 22 -6.54 1.51 1.49
N GLY A 23 -7.19 0.34 1.55
CA GLY A 23 -7.22 -0.60 0.42
C GLY A 23 -7.85 0.03 -0.83
N VAL A 24 -8.99 0.71 -0.65
CA VAL A 24 -9.70 1.41 -1.71
C VAL A 24 -8.85 2.56 -2.27
N LEU A 25 -8.19 3.34 -1.40
CA LEU A 25 -7.33 4.45 -1.83
C LEU A 25 -6.11 3.98 -2.61
N PHE A 26 -5.45 2.88 -2.21
CA PHE A 26 -4.36 2.30 -3.01
C PHE A 26 -4.84 1.81 -4.38
N LEU A 27 -6.04 1.21 -4.46
CA LEU A 27 -6.63 0.81 -5.74
C LEU A 27 -6.93 2.03 -6.62
N ALA A 28 -7.53 3.08 -6.04
CA ALA A 28 -7.80 4.32 -6.74
C ALA A 28 -6.52 4.98 -7.25
N GLN A 29 -5.46 4.98 -6.44
CA GLN A 29 -4.13 5.46 -6.83
C GLN A 29 -3.61 4.68 -8.06
N SER A 30 -3.76 3.36 -8.07
CA SER A 30 -3.36 2.54 -9.23
C SER A 30 -4.22 2.80 -10.47
N LEU A 31 -5.49 3.18 -10.34
CA LEU A 31 -6.32 3.60 -11.48
C LEU A 31 -5.82 4.88 -12.14
N PHE A 32 -5.33 5.85 -11.36
CA PHE A 32 -4.73 7.07 -11.92
C PHE A 32 -3.42 6.78 -12.65
N LEU A 33 -2.64 5.78 -12.23
CA LEU A 33 -1.39 5.45 -12.90
C LEU A 33 -1.53 4.45 -14.04
N LEU A 34 -2.63 3.69 -14.09
CA LEU A 34 -2.88 2.71 -15.14
C LEU A 34 -2.79 3.26 -16.59
N PRO A 35 -3.34 4.45 -16.92
CA PRO A 35 -3.26 4.99 -18.28
C PRO A 35 -1.90 5.62 -18.61
N VAL A 36 -1.06 5.89 -17.60
CA VAL A 36 0.22 6.57 -17.78
C VAL A 36 1.18 5.66 -18.55
N PRO A 37 1.63 6.03 -19.76
CA PRO A 37 2.59 5.25 -20.52
C PRO A 37 3.97 5.33 -19.85
N GLY A 38 4.84 4.37 -20.16
CA GLY A 38 6.22 4.41 -19.66
C GLY A 38 6.94 5.71 -20.04
N PRO A 39 7.88 6.18 -19.20
CA PRO A 39 8.56 7.44 -19.45
C PRO A 39 9.40 7.36 -20.74
N PRO A 40 9.36 8.38 -21.60
CA PRO A 40 10.13 8.40 -22.84
C PRO A 40 11.63 8.56 -22.58
N LEU A 41 12.44 8.11 -23.55
CA LEU A 41 13.91 8.14 -23.43
C LEU A 41 14.51 9.49 -23.82
N ALA A 42 13.87 10.28 -24.69
CA ALA A 42 14.38 11.58 -25.14
C ALA A 42 14.03 12.71 -24.15
N ASP A 43 14.94 13.67 -23.96
CA ASP A 43 14.78 14.78 -23.00
C ASP A 43 13.55 15.65 -23.29
N SER A 44 13.38 16.04 -24.56
CA SER A 44 12.26 16.87 -25.02
C SER A 44 10.90 16.23 -24.75
N ASP A 45 10.86 14.91 -24.89
CA ASP A 45 9.63 14.13 -24.80
C ASP A 45 9.31 13.85 -23.32
N LEU A 46 10.32 13.79 -22.46
CA LEU A 46 10.14 13.58 -21.02
C LEU A 46 9.42 14.76 -20.36
N LEU A 47 9.82 15.99 -20.68
CA LEU A 47 9.22 17.17 -20.08
C LEU A 47 7.77 17.36 -20.54
N SER A 48 7.48 17.12 -21.81
CA SER A 48 6.10 17.14 -22.33
C SER A 48 5.25 16.03 -21.71
N TRP A 49 5.77 14.81 -21.62
CA TRP A 49 5.12 13.70 -20.92
C TRP A 49 4.80 14.03 -19.45
N LEU A 50 5.72 14.66 -18.72
CA LEU A 50 5.46 15.07 -17.33
C LEU A 50 4.32 16.08 -17.23
N GLN A 51 4.22 17.02 -18.18
CA GLN A 51 3.12 17.98 -18.21
C GLN A 51 1.78 17.32 -18.55
N ASP A 52 1.77 16.43 -19.56
CA ASP A 52 0.56 15.74 -20.00
C ASP A 52 -0.04 14.85 -18.90
N TRP A 53 0.82 14.21 -18.11
CA TRP A 53 0.40 13.27 -17.05
C TRP A 53 0.40 13.87 -15.64
N LYS A 54 0.66 15.18 -15.50
CA LYS A 54 0.75 15.89 -14.22
C LYS A 54 -0.43 15.65 -13.28
N LEU A 55 -1.66 15.70 -13.79
CA LEU A 55 -2.87 15.46 -12.98
C LEU A 55 -2.91 14.04 -12.41
N HIS A 56 -2.47 13.06 -13.19
CA HIS A 56 -2.45 11.66 -12.76
C HIS A 56 -1.42 11.46 -11.65
N PHE A 57 -0.23 12.06 -11.76
CA PHE A 57 0.76 12.04 -10.68
C PHE A 57 0.28 12.77 -9.43
N ALA A 58 -0.33 13.94 -9.57
CA ALA A 58 -0.88 14.69 -8.44
C ALA A 58 -1.94 13.86 -7.68
N MET A 59 -2.90 13.28 -8.39
CA MET A 59 -3.94 12.47 -7.75
C MET A 59 -3.37 11.18 -7.14
N ALA A 60 -2.42 10.52 -7.82
CA ALA A 60 -1.75 9.35 -7.29
C ALA A 60 -0.97 9.66 -6.00
N ASP A 61 -0.34 10.83 -5.93
CA ASP A 61 0.40 11.33 -4.76
C ASP A 61 -0.51 11.48 -3.53
N GLU A 62 -1.58 12.26 -3.66
CA GLU A 62 -2.53 12.52 -2.58
C GLU A 62 -3.16 11.21 -2.06
N LEU A 63 -3.60 10.35 -2.98
CA LEU A 63 -4.21 9.07 -2.63
C LEU A 63 -3.21 8.14 -1.92
N LEU A 64 -1.95 8.11 -2.37
CA LEU A 64 -0.91 7.31 -1.73
C LEU A 64 -0.62 7.79 -0.30
N PHE A 65 -0.58 9.11 -0.09
CA PHE A 65 -0.38 9.73 1.22
C PHE A 65 -1.47 9.29 2.21
N PHE A 66 -2.74 9.50 1.86
CA PHE A 66 -3.85 9.13 2.74
C PHE A 66 -3.99 7.61 2.93
N ALA A 67 -3.77 6.82 1.86
CA ALA A 67 -3.78 5.37 1.95
C ALA A 67 -2.74 4.87 2.96
N THR A 68 -1.52 5.42 2.90
CA THR A 68 -0.41 5.03 3.78
C THR A 68 -0.70 5.39 5.24
N LEU A 69 -1.26 6.58 5.50
CA LEU A 69 -1.63 6.97 6.87
C LEU A 69 -2.72 6.07 7.46
N GLY A 70 -3.72 5.67 6.66
CA GLY A 70 -4.79 4.77 7.14
C GLY A 70 -4.31 3.36 7.52
N VAL A 71 -3.14 2.93 7.03
CA VAL A 71 -2.56 1.63 7.41
C VAL A 71 -2.06 1.64 8.87
N ILE A 72 -1.64 2.79 9.41
CA ILE A 72 -1.08 2.90 10.77
C ILE A 72 -1.99 2.31 11.86
N PRO A 73 -3.24 2.79 12.05
CA PRO A 73 -4.13 2.22 13.08
C PRO A 73 -4.43 0.74 12.82
N SER A 74 -4.46 0.34 11.55
CA SER A 74 -4.72 -1.03 11.12
C SER A 74 -3.61 -1.99 11.58
N ILE A 75 -2.33 -1.61 11.45
CA ILE A 75 -1.18 -2.40 11.94
C ILE A 75 -1.29 -2.59 13.46
N ILE A 76 -1.61 -1.54 14.21
CA ILE A 76 -1.72 -1.59 15.67
C ILE A 76 -2.83 -2.56 16.11
N VAL A 77 -4.00 -2.46 15.48
CA VAL A 77 -5.14 -3.35 15.77
C VAL A 77 -4.81 -4.79 15.38
N LEU A 78 -4.20 -4.99 14.21
CA LEU A 78 -3.82 -6.32 13.72
C LEU A 78 -2.82 -7.01 14.65
N TYR A 79 -1.80 -6.28 15.12
CA TYR A 79 -0.83 -6.79 16.09
C TYR A 79 -1.51 -7.27 17.38
N ARG A 80 -2.49 -6.51 17.88
CA ARG A 80 -3.23 -6.86 19.11
C ARG A 80 -4.15 -8.05 18.91
N LEU A 81 -4.80 -8.19 17.76
CA LEU A 81 -5.73 -9.29 17.46
C LEU A 81 -5.03 -10.60 17.11
N ALA A 82 -3.78 -10.55 16.62
CA ALA A 82 -3.05 -11.70 16.11
C ALA A 82 -2.00 -12.26 17.11
N LYS A 83 -2.12 -11.95 18.40
CA LYS A 83 -1.17 -12.35 19.47
C LYS A 83 -0.91 -13.87 19.63
N THR A 84 -1.65 -14.73 18.94
CA THR A 84 -1.47 -16.20 18.94
C THR A 84 -0.06 -16.66 18.53
N ALA A 85 0.69 -15.84 17.78
CA ALA A 85 2.05 -16.13 17.35
C ALA A 85 2.88 -14.83 17.36
N GLN A 86 3.33 -14.44 18.56
CA GLN A 86 3.84 -13.08 18.82
C GLN A 86 5.03 -12.68 17.93
N ALA A 87 6.00 -13.59 17.71
CA ALA A 87 7.17 -13.31 16.88
C ALA A 87 6.79 -13.12 15.40
N GLN A 88 5.98 -14.01 14.84
CA GLN A 88 5.55 -13.94 13.44
C GLN A 88 4.65 -12.72 13.20
N THR A 89 3.79 -12.40 14.16
CA THR A 89 2.92 -11.22 14.11
C THR A 89 3.74 -9.94 14.17
N LEU A 90 4.72 -9.87 15.08
CA LEU A 90 5.64 -8.75 15.19
C LEU A 90 6.43 -8.56 13.90
N LEU A 91 6.96 -9.65 13.31
CA LEU A 91 7.69 -9.59 12.06
C LEU A 91 6.81 -9.09 10.91
N ALA A 92 5.61 -9.65 10.73
CA ALA A 92 4.70 -9.24 9.66
C ALA A 92 4.24 -7.78 9.82
N CYS A 93 3.84 -7.38 11.03
CA CYS A 93 3.46 -6.00 11.33
C CYS A 93 4.65 -5.04 11.21
N GLY A 94 5.86 -5.47 11.57
CA GLY A 94 7.09 -4.71 11.41
C GLY A 94 7.42 -4.46 9.94
N ILE A 95 7.26 -5.46 9.08
CA ILE A 95 7.41 -5.29 7.62
C ILE A 95 6.35 -4.30 7.10
N MET A 96 5.08 -4.42 7.53
CA MET A 96 4.05 -3.44 7.17
C MET A 96 4.41 -2.02 7.64
N ALA A 97 5.02 -1.88 8.82
CA ALA A 97 5.46 -0.60 9.33
C ALA A 97 6.62 -0.01 8.51
N ILE A 98 7.52 -0.85 7.97
CA ILE A 98 8.60 -0.42 7.06
C ILE A 98 8.05 0.09 5.71
N ILE A 99 6.91 -0.43 5.25
CA ILE A 99 6.27 0.07 4.02
C ILE A 99 5.87 1.54 4.16
N LEU A 100 5.50 2.00 5.36
CA LEU A 100 5.06 3.37 5.60
C LEU A 100 6.11 4.43 5.20
N PRO A 101 7.35 4.42 5.73
CA PRO A 101 8.36 5.38 5.31
C PRO A 101 8.75 5.22 3.83
N VAL A 102 8.76 4.01 3.28
CA VAL A 102 9.06 3.81 1.86
C VAL A 102 7.99 4.48 0.98
N ASN A 103 6.71 4.28 1.31
CA ASN A 103 5.62 4.98 0.64
C ASN A 103 5.72 6.50 0.80
N MET A 104 6.12 7.01 1.97
CA MET A 104 6.30 8.45 2.18
C MET A 104 7.43 9.02 1.31
N VAL A 105 8.50 8.27 1.06
CA VAL A 105 9.52 8.66 0.07
C VAL A 105 8.93 8.68 -1.34
N ILE A 106 8.11 7.69 -1.71
CA ILE A 106 7.43 7.65 -3.01
C ILE A 106 6.48 8.84 -3.18
N VAL A 107 5.77 9.25 -2.12
CA VAL A 107 4.95 10.48 -2.10
C VAL A 107 5.82 11.71 -2.40
N VAL A 108 6.95 11.88 -1.72
CA VAL A 108 7.87 13.01 -2.00
C VAL A 108 8.32 13.02 -3.47
N ILE A 109 8.59 11.84 -4.05
CA ILE A 109 8.97 11.71 -5.45
C ILE A 109 7.81 12.10 -6.37
N LEU A 110 6.61 11.52 -6.20
CA LEU A 110 5.43 11.83 -7.00
C LEU A 110 5.06 13.32 -6.90
N GLY A 111 5.10 13.88 -5.69
CA GLY A 111 4.91 15.31 -5.47
C GLY A 111 5.92 16.17 -6.23
N ARG A 112 7.17 15.72 -6.41
CA ARG A 112 8.15 16.44 -7.25
C ARG A 112 7.93 16.26 -8.75
N LEU A 113 7.30 15.18 -9.19
CA LEU A 113 6.88 15.01 -10.58
C LEU A 113 5.66 15.89 -10.90
N ALA A 114 4.77 16.11 -9.93
CA ALA A 114 3.51 16.81 -10.12
C ALA A 114 3.58 18.32 -9.80
N TYR A 115 4.29 18.72 -8.73
CA TYR A 115 4.19 20.05 -8.16
C TYR A 115 5.47 20.87 -8.34
N PRO A 116 5.35 22.18 -8.69
CA PRO A 116 6.48 23.10 -8.76
C PRO A 116 6.89 23.60 -7.36
N VAL A 117 7.45 22.70 -6.55
CA VAL A 117 7.91 22.98 -5.18
C VAL A 117 8.94 24.12 -5.18
N TYR A 118 8.53 25.25 -4.59
CA TYR A 118 9.32 26.50 -4.51
C TYR A 118 9.83 27.06 -5.85
N GLY A 119 9.24 26.66 -6.98
CA GLY A 119 9.73 27.06 -8.31
C GLY A 119 11.13 26.53 -8.65
N ILE A 120 11.63 25.54 -7.92
CA ILE A 120 12.90 24.88 -8.23
C ILE A 120 12.64 23.97 -9.43
N GLU A 121 13.25 24.29 -10.57
CA GLU A 121 13.17 23.46 -11.77
C GLU A 121 14.21 22.34 -11.69
N LEU A 122 13.84 21.16 -12.19
CA LEU A 122 14.75 20.02 -12.32
C LEU A 122 15.09 19.83 -13.78
N ASP A 123 16.32 19.40 -14.05
CA ASP A 123 16.73 18.98 -15.38
C ASP A 123 16.22 17.57 -15.70
N ALA A 124 16.33 17.19 -16.98
CA ALA A 124 15.85 15.90 -17.45
C ALA A 124 16.58 14.72 -16.78
N GLU A 125 17.87 14.88 -16.45
CA GLU A 125 18.64 13.87 -15.72
C GLU A 125 18.10 13.63 -14.31
N SER A 126 17.83 14.71 -13.55
CA SER A 126 17.23 14.60 -12.22
C SER A 126 15.85 13.95 -12.27
N TYR A 127 15.02 14.27 -13.27
CA TYR A 127 13.72 13.62 -13.46
C TYR A 127 13.86 12.12 -13.74
N ARG A 128 14.84 11.70 -14.53
CA ARG A 128 15.12 10.27 -14.75
C ARG A 128 15.55 9.56 -13.47
N LEU A 129 16.42 10.20 -12.68
CA LEU A 129 16.81 9.65 -11.38
C LEU A 129 15.60 9.46 -10.46
N LEU A 130 14.73 10.47 -10.38
CA LEU A 130 13.49 10.40 -9.60
C LEU A 130 12.57 9.27 -10.09
N LEU A 131 12.36 9.15 -11.40
CA LEU A 131 11.55 8.07 -11.98
C LEU A 131 12.16 6.69 -11.72
N SER A 132 13.48 6.55 -11.83
CA SER A 132 14.18 5.30 -11.51
C SER A 132 13.99 4.91 -10.03
N LEU A 133 14.16 5.87 -9.12
CA LEU A 133 13.90 5.67 -7.69
C LEU A 133 12.43 5.36 -7.40
N TYR A 134 11.50 6.00 -8.11
CA TYR A 134 10.07 5.72 -8.02
C TYR A 134 9.77 4.27 -8.38
N TYR A 135 10.20 3.79 -9.55
CA TYR A 135 9.94 2.41 -9.97
C TYR A 135 10.64 1.38 -9.08
N GLY A 136 11.87 1.67 -8.63
CA GLY A 136 12.58 0.83 -7.65
C GLY A 136 11.89 0.79 -6.28
N GLY A 137 11.32 1.93 -5.85
CA GLY A 137 10.53 2.05 -4.63
C GLY A 137 9.23 1.25 -4.71
N VAL A 138 8.46 1.41 -5.78
CA VAL A 138 7.22 0.64 -6.02
C VAL A 138 7.49 -0.86 -6.06
N HIS A 139 8.56 -1.29 -6.74
CA HIS A 139 9.03 -2.67 -6.72
C HIS A 139 9.28 -3.17 -5.28
N THR A 140 10.01 -2.39 -4.48
CA THR A 140 10.33 -2.72 -3.09
C THR A 140 9.07 -2.82 -2.24
N VAL A 141 8.12 -1.90 -2.39
CA VAL A 141 6.84 -1.90 -1.69
C VAL A 141 6.02 -3.16 -2.02
N ALA A 142 5.97 -3.57 -3.28
CA ALA A 142 5.27 -4.80 -3.69
C ALA A 142 5.89 -6.06 -3.05
N LEU A 143 7.23 -6.14 -2.98
CA LEU A 143 7.92 -7.23 -2.28
C LEU A 143 7.64 -7.24 -0.78
N LEU A 144 7.66 -6.07 -0.13
CA LEU A 144 7.38 -5.95 1.29
C LEU A 144 5.92 -6.31 1.60
N TRP A 145 4.96 -5.86 0.78
CA TRP A 145 3.55 -6.26 0.91
C TRP A 145 3.40 -7.76 0.74
N SER A 146 4.00 -8.35 -0.30
CA SER A 146 3.99 -9.80 -0.50
C SER A 146 4.48 -10.55 0.74
N ALA A 147 5.66 -10.19 1.25
CA ALA A 147 6.24 -10.83 2.43
C ALA A 147 5.35 -10.64 3.68
N ALA A 148 4.89 -9.41 3.95
CA ALA A 148 4.04 -9.11 5.10
C ALA A 148 2.72 -9.87 5.06
N VAL A 149 2.05 -9.87 3.91
CA VAL A 149 0.75 -10.53 3.71
C VAL A 149 0.89 -12.04 3.87
N ILE A 150 1.90 -12.66 3.25
CA ILE A 150 2.14 -14.10 3.37
C ILE A 150 2.39 -14.49 4.83
N LEU A 151 3.27 -13.74 5.52
CA LEU A 151 3.60 -14.01 6.92
C LEU A 151 2.38 -13.87 7.83
N ILE A 152 1.61 -12.79 7.70
CA ILE A 152 0.42 -12.59 8.55
C ILE A 152 -0.66 -13.61 8.25
N CYS A 153 -0.77 -14.12 7.02
CA CYS A 153 -1.72 -15.18 6.68
C CYS A 153 -1.44 -16.48 7.44
N PHE A 154 -0.17 -16.81 7.71
CA PHE A 154 0.19 -17.95 8.56
C PHE A 154 -0.22 -17.78 10.03
N VAL A 155 -0.38 -16.53 10.48
CA VAL A 155 -0.91 -16.22 11.82
C VAL A 155 -2.44 -16.21 11.81
N ILE A 156 -3.04 -15.47 10.88
CA ILE A 156 -4.50 -15.30 10.73
C ILE A 156 -5.22 -16.64 10.59
N ARG A 157 -4.62 -17.63 9.90
CA ARG A 157 -5.22 -18.98 9.75
C ARG A 157 -5.47 -19.69 11.10
N LYS A 158 -4.75 -19.31 12.15
CA LYS A 158 -4.90 -19.85 13.52
C LYS A 158 -5.65 -18.89 14.45
N SER A 159 -5.95 -17.68 13.99
CA SER A 159 -6.56 -16.62 14.80
C SER A 159 -8.06 -16.49 14.53
N PRO A 160 -8.78 -15.71 15.36
CA PRO A 160 -10.21 -15.49 15.20
C PRO A 160 -10.59 -14.79 13.88
N LEU A 161 -9.63 -14.18 13.18
CA LEU A 161 -9.83 -13.46 11.92
C LEU A 161 -10.25 -14.39 10.76
N GLY A 162 -9.93 -15.68 10.84
CA GLY A 162 -10.55 -16.74 10.04
C GLY A 162 -9.73 -17.22 8.84
N LYS A 163 -9.89 -18.51 8.51
CA LYS A 163 -9.12 -19.22 7.48
C LYS A 163 -9.34 -18.67 6.06
N THR A 164 -10.56 -18.26 5.72
CA THR A 164 -10.88 -17.71 4.40
C THR A 164 -10.06 -16.45 4.09
N VAL A 165 -9.91 -15.55 5.06
CA VAL A 165 -9.10 -14.34 4.92
C VAL A 165 -7.62 -14.68 4.76
N ALA A 166 -7.14 -15.70 5.47
CA ALA A 166 -5.76 -16.16 5.31
C ALA A 166 -5.47 -16.78 3.93
N TYR A 167 -6.36 -17.63 3.40
CA TYR A 167 -6.13 -18.24 2.08
C TYR A 167 -6.20 -17.21 0.95
N PHE A 168 -7.20 -16.32 1.00
CA PHE A 168 -7.31 -15.24 0.03
C PHE A 168 -6.10 -14.29 0.11
N GLY A 169 -5.70 -13.92 1.33
CA GLY A 169 -4.50 -13.09 1.54
C GLY A 169 -3.23 -13.75 1.04
N PHE A 170 -3.06 -15.05 1.27
CA PHE A 170 -1.90 -15.78 0.75
C PHE A 170 -1.84 -15.70 -0.78
N ALA A 171 -2.96 -15.91 -1.48
CA ALA A 171 -3.03 -15.76 -2.93
C ALA A 171 -2.73 -14.33 -3.37
N ALA A 172 -3.29 -13.31 -2.70
CA ALA A 172 -3.00 -11.90 -2.96
C ALA A 172 -1.51 -11.56 -2.74
N GLY A 173 -0.87 -12.10 -1.71
CA GLY A 173 0.56 -11.91 -1.43
C GLY A 173 1.45 -12.53 -2.52
N ILE A 174 1.11 -13.72 -3.00
CA ILE A 174 1.80 -14.32 -4.16
C ILE A 174 1.61 -13.46 -5.41
N LEU A 175 0.41 -12.94 -5.64
CA LEU A 175 0.17 -12.07 -6.78
C LEU A 175 0.93 -10.74 -6.67
N GLN A 176 1.11 -10.20 -5.46
CA GLN A 176 1.99 -9.04 -5.21
C GLN A 176 3.46 -9.36 -5.49
N LEU A 177 3.92 -10.59 -5.21
CA LEU A 177 5.26 -11.02 -5.61
C LEU A 177 5.43 -11.01 -7.12
N VAL A 178 4.44 -11.52 -7.86
CA VAL A 178 4.44 -11.52 -9.33
C VAL A 178 4.38 -10.08 -9.85
N GLY A 179 3.49 -9.26 -9.30
CA GLY A 179 3.31 -7.85 -9.65
C GLY A 179 4.51 -6.96 -9.32
N ALA A 180 5.44 -7.41 -8.48
CA ALA A 180 6.67 -6.68 -8.19
C ALA A 180 7.60 -6.58 -9.41
N TYR A 181 7.41 -7.37 -10.47
CA TYR A 181 8.29 -7.39 -11.64
C TYR A 181 7.62 -6.79 -12.90
N PRO A 182 7.42 -5.45 -12.96
CA PRO A 182 6.75 -4.78 -14.08
C PRO A 182 7.47 -4.92 -15.43
N TRP A 183 8.75 -5.25 -15.44
CA TRP A 183 9.49 -5.52 -16.69
C TRP A 183 9.25 -6.94 -17.23
N LEU A 184 8.73 -7.85 -16.40
CA LEU A 184 8.33 -9.20 -16.81
C LEU A 184 6.84 -9.30 -17.12
N PHE A 185 6.02 -8.44 -16.51
CA PHE A 185 4.56 -8.46 -16.62
C PHE A 185 4.00 -7.09 -16.96
N ASN A 186 2.88 -7.04 -17.69
CA ASN A 186 2.26 -5.78 -18.09
C ASN A 186 1.58 -5.03 -16.91
N ASN A 187 1.22 -3.76 -17.14
CA ASN A 187 0.52 -2.91 -16.16
C ASN A 187 -0.81 -3.52 -15.67
N VAL A 188 -1.45 -4.37 -16.49
CA VAL A 188 -2.70 -5.06 -16.10
C VAL A 188 -2.43 -6.05 -14.97
N THR A 189 -1.33 -6.80 -15.01
CA THR A 189 -0.97 -7.74 -13.93
C THR A 189 -0.75 -7.01 -12.61
N ILE A 190 -0.07 -5.86 -12.64
CA ILE A 190 0.18 -5.03 -11.45
C ILE A 190 -1.16 -4.52 -10.89
N PHE A 191 -2.04 -4.05 -11.77
CA PHE A 191 -3.38 -3.60 -11.38
C PHE A 191 -4.20 -4.73 -10.74
N VAL A 192 -4.18 -5.94 -11.31
CA VAL A 192 -4.88 -7.10 -10.72
C VAL A 192 -4.26 -7.47 -9.36
N ALA A 193 -2.94 -7.41 -9.21
CA ALA A 193 -2.27 -7.60 -7.91
C ALA A 193 -2.76 -6.61 -6.86
N GLN A 194 -2.88 -5.33 -7.24
CA GLN A 194 -3.39 -4.29 -6.35
C GLN A 194 -4.88 -4.48 -6.03
N LEU A 195 -5.69 -4.87 -7.01
CA LEU A 195 -7.11 -5.18 -6.81
C LEU A 195 -7.29 -6.31 -5.80
N MET A 196 -6.52 -7.40 -5.93
CA MET A 196 -6.57 -8.51 -4.97
C MET A 196 -6.12 -8.08 -3.57
N LEU A 197 -5.10 -7.24 -3.46
CA LEU A 197 -4.67 -6.68 -2.18
C LEU A 197 -5.76 -5.80 -1.55
N CYS A 198 -6.43 -4.96 -2.34
CA CYS A 198 -7.58 -4.15 -1.90
C CYS A 198 -8.72 -5.03 -1.39
N VAL A 199 -9.12 -6.06 -2.14
CA VAL A 199 -10.17 -7.00 -1.70
C VAL A 199 -9.77 -7.68 -0.39
N TRP A 200 -8.50 -8.06 -0.24
CA TRP A 200 -8.01 -8.64 1.01
C TRP A 200 -8.06 -7.64 2.18
N PHE A 201 -7.71 -6.37 1.96
CA PHE A 201 -7.83 -5.31 2.98
C PHE A 201 -9.28 -5.13 3.41
N VAL A 202 -10.22 -5.14 2.46
CA VAL A 202 -11.66 -5.08 2.76
C VAL A 202 -12.09 -6.26 3.62
N MET A 203 -11.74 -7.48 3.22
CA MET A 203 -12.08 -8.69 3.97
C MET A 203 -11.49 -8.69 5.38
N LEU A 204 -10.21 -8.33 5.52
CA LEU A 204 -9.52 -8.28 6.80
C LEU A 204 -10.09 -7.17 7.69
N GLY A 205 -10.34 -5.98 7.15
CA GLY A 205 -10.93 -4.85 7.87
C GLY A 205 -12.32 -5.18 8.41
N ILE A 206 -13.18 -5.81 7.62
CA ILE A 206 -14.49 -6.30 8.08
C ILE A 206 -14.33 -7.29 9.24
N ARG A 207 -13.31 -8.17 9.21
CA ARG A 207 -13.06 -9.12 10.30
C ARG A 207 -12.51 -8.49 11.57
N MET A 208 -11.87 -7.33 11.46
CA MET A 208 -11.37 -6.54 12.59
C MET A 208 -12.48 -5.75 13.27
N ILE A 209 -13.44 -5.21 12.51
CA ILE A 209 -14.55 -4.40 13.06
C ILE A 209 -15.32 -5.16 14.14
N GLY A 210 -15.55 -4.50 15.28
CA GLY A 210 -16.30 -5.05 16.41
C GLY A 210 -15.59 -6.17 17.19
N ARG A 211 -14.34 -6.53 16.84
CA ARG A 211 -13.55 -7.47 17.64
C ARG A 211 -13.03 -6.81 18.90
N ARG A 212 -13.12 -7.52 20.01
CA ARG A 212 -12.54 -7.10 21.28
C ARG A 212 -11.01 -7.21 21.21
N LEU A 213 -10.31 -6.13 21.57
CA LEU A 213 -8.88 -6.16 21.79
C LEU A 213 -8.65 -6.62 23.24
N GLU A 214 -7.89 -7.70 23.40
CA GLU A 214 -7.40 -8.23 24.68
C GLU A 214 -5.97 -7.73 24.97
#